data_AF-A0A8T5UH12-F1
#
_entry.id   AF-A0A8T5UH12-F1
#
_cell.length_a   1.000
_cell.length_b   1.000
_cell.length_c   1.000
_cell.angle_alpha   90.00
_cell.angle_beta   90.00
_cell.angle_gamma   90.00
#
_symmetry.space_group_name_H-M   'P 1'
#
loop_
_entity.id
_entity.type
_entity.pdbx_description
1 polymer ?
#
loop_
_entity_poly.entity_id
_entity_poly.type
_entity_poly.pdbx_seq_one_letter_code
_entity_poly.pdbx_strand_id
1 'polypeptide(L)' 'MLHKLKDNEFIVWKPRSSIRLTQNGKNLATQVIKNYKKLKDFFICILKLDDKDLIDTLCCGIEHHITPEVRKSIDNLLI' A
#
# COMPACT_ATOMS: atom_id res chain seq x y z
N MET A 1 -9.38 12.97 10.47
CA MET A 1 -8.44 12.18 9.64
C MET A 1 -7.53 13.07 8.81
N LEU A 2 -8.06 13.95 7.95
CA LEU A 2 -7.25 14.87 7.12
C LEU A 2 -6.37 15.82 7.93
N HIS A 3 -6.86 16.35 9.05
CA HIS A 3 -6.03 17.16 9.97
C HIS A 3 -4.79 16.40 10.44
N LYS A 4 -4.92 15.17 10.92
CA LYS A 4 -3.78 14.33 11.32
C LYS A 4 -2.78 14.12 10.17
N LEU A 5 -3.25 13.87 8.95
CA LEU A 5 -2.37 13.69 7.78
C LEU A 5 -1.64 14.99 7.42
N LYS A 6 -2.29 16.13 7.60
CA LYS A 6 -1.68 17.45 7.41
C LYS A 6 -0.65 17.74 8.51
N ASP A 7 -0.99 17.45 9.77
CA ASP A 7 -0.13 17.69 10.94
C ASP A 7 1.13 16.80 10.90
N ASN A 8 1.04 15.61 10.31
CA ASN A 8 2.18 14.72 10.04
C ASN A 8 2.86 14.99 8.69
N GLU A 9 2.58 16.14 8.06
CA GLU A 9 3.22 16.58 6.81
C GLU A 9 3.09 15.60 5.63
N PHE A 10 2.03 14.79 5.59
CA PHE A 10 1.76 13.87 4.46
C PHE A 10 0.92 14.52 3.36
N ILE A 11 0.11 15.53 3.69
CA ILE A 11 -0.74 16.23 2.73
C ILE A 11 -0.64 17.75 2.86
N VAL A 12 -0.74 18.43 1.72
CA VAL A 12 -1.03 19.85 1.62
C VAL A 12 -2.54 20.01 1.42
N TRP A 13 -3.21 20.55 2.43
CA TRP A 13 -4.65 20.76 2.40
C TRP A 13 -5.03 22.16 2.89
N LYS A 14 -5.80 22.87 2.05
CA LYS A 14 -6.45 24.15 2.37
C LYS A 14 -7.98 23.99 2.22
N PRO A 15 -8.79 24.74 2.98
CA PRO A 15 -10.24 24.69 2.83
C PRO A 15 -10.66 24.97 1.38
N ARG A 16 -11.60 24.17 0.87
CA ARG A 16 -12.10 24.24 -0.52
C ARG A 16 -11.04 24.08 -1.62
N SER A 17 -9.85 23.56 -1.31
CA SER A 17 -8.84 23.19 -2.30
C SER A 17 -8.75 21.67 -2.48
N SER A 18 -8.20 21.24 -3.62
CA SER A 18 -7.79 19.85 -3.79
C SER A 18 -6.71 19.47 -2.76
N ILE A 19 -6.73 18.20 -2.34
CA ILE A 19 -5.70 17.62 -1.47
C ILE A 19 -4.53 17.22 -2.36
N ARG A 20 -3.31 17.60 -1.96
CA ARG A 20 -2.06 17.21 -2.63
C ARG A 20 -1.21 16.42 -1.64
N LEU A 21 -0.54 15.37 -2.10
CA LEU A 21 0.47 14.70 -1.30
C LEU A 21 1.73 15.56 -1.23
N THR A 22 2.36 15.60 -0.07
CA THR A 22 3.75 16.06 0.05
C THR A 22 4.70 14.99 -0.50
N GLN A 23 6.00 15.28 -0.58
CA GLN A 23 6.98 14.26 -0.94
C GLN A 23 6.98 13.08 0.06
N ASN A 24 6.85 13.37 1.35
CA ASN A 24 6.75 12.34 2.40
C ASN A 24 5.48 11.50 2.23
N GLY A 25 4.34 12.14 2.00
CA GLY A 25 3.08 11.43 1.74
C GLY A 25 3.15 10.57 0.49
N LYS A 26 3.81 11.05 -0.57
CA LYS A 26 4.02 10.30 -1.81
C LYS A 26 4.92 9.09 -1.59
N ASN A 27 5.99 9.23 -0.81
CA ASN A 27 6.89 8.12 -0.47
C ASN A 27 6.14 7.02 0.29
N LEU A 28 5.35 7.39 1.30
CA LEU A 28 4.54 6.44 2.08
C LEU A 28 3.48 5.76 1.21
N ALA A 29 2.71 6.54 0.43
CA ALA A 29 1.72 5.99 -0.48
C ALA A 29 2.33 5.02 -1.51
N THR A 30 3.53 5.33 -2.00
CA THR A 30 4.26 4.45 -2.92
C THR A 30 4.67 3.14 -2.24
N GLN A 31 5.01 3.15 -0.95
CA GLN A 31 5.32 1.93 -0.21
C GLN A 31 4.08 1.05 -0.06
N VAL A 32 2.93 1.62 0.30
CA VAL A 32 1.66 0.89 0.40
C VAL A 32 1.29 0.24 -0.94
N ILE A 33 1.32 1.00 -2.03
CA ILE A 33 1.03 0.47 -3.38
C ILE A 33 2.03 -0.64 -3.77
N LYS A 34 3.30 -0.50 -3.40
CA LYS A 34 4.30 -1.54 -3.65
C LYS A 34 3.96 -2.81 -2.86
N ASN A 35 3.57 -2.70 -1.59
CA ASN A 35 3.19 -3.85 -0.77
C ASN A 35 1.96 -4.56 -1.35
N TYR A 36 0.94 -3.81 -1.74
CA TYR A 36 -0.25 -4.33 -2.43
C TYR A 36 0.13 -5.17 -3.66
N LYS A 37 0.96 -4.61 -4.55
CA LYS A 37 1.38 -5.31 -5.77
C LYS A 37 2.12 -6.62 -5.46
N LYS A 38 3.01 -6.60 -4.47
CA LYS A 38 3.76 -7.80 -4.07
C LYS A 38 2.88 -8.87 -3.45
N LEU A 39 1.90 -8.49 -2.65
CA LEU A 39 0.88 -9.40 -2.14
C LEU A 39 0.06 -10.01 -3.27
N LYS A 40 -0.37 -9.19 -4.23
CA LYS A 40 -1.15 -9.63 -5.38
C LYS A 40 -0.35 -10.63 -6.23
N ASP A 41 0.90 -10.33 -6.52
CA ASP A 41 1.80 -11.22 -7.24
C ASP A 41 2.01 -12.53 -6.47
N PHE A 42 2.17 -12.48 -5.15
CA PHE A 42 2.28 -13.67 -4.30
C PHE A 42 1.03 -14.55 -4.36
N PHE A 43 -0.15 -13.96 -4.20
CA PHE A 43 -1.42 -14.69 -4.22
C PHE A 43 -1.70 -15.32 -5.59
N ILE A 44 -1.38 -14.64 -6.68
CA ILE A 44 -1.59 -15.16 -8.04
C ILE A 44 -0.49 -16.16 -8.44
N CYS A 45 0.78 -15.79 -8.29
CA CYS A 45 1.89 -16.56 -8.84
C CYS A 45 2.25 -17.77 -7.99
N ILE A 46 2.20 -17.64 -6.65
CA ILE A 46 2.61 -18.68 -5.71
C ILE A 46 1.42 -19.48 -5.21
N LEU A 47 0.38 -18.81 -4.70
CA LEU A 47 -0.80 -19.51 -4.19
C LEU A 47 -1.79 -19.95 -5.28
N LYS A 48 -1.58 -19.51 -6.54
CA LYS A 48 -2.44 -19.84 -7.70
C LYS A 48 -3.92 -19.55 -7.42
N LEU A 49 -4.20 -18.41 -6.77
CA LEU A 49 -5.55 -17.93 -6.57
C LEU A 49 -6.03 -17.21 -7.84
N ASP A 50 -7.27 -17.48 -8.23
CA ASP A 50 -7.87 -16.96 -9.46
C ASP A 50 -8.99 -15.92 -9.18
N ASP A 51 -9.55 -15.96 -7.97
CA ASP A 51 -10.61 -15.05 -7.55
C ASP A 51 -10.03 -13.65 -7.29
N LYS A 52 -10.23 -12.76 -8.26
CA LYS A 52 -9.73 -11.39 -8.22
C LYS A 52 -10.32 -10.58 -7.08
N ASP A 53 -11.59 -10.77 -6.76
CA ASP A 53 -12.28 -9.99 -5.73
C ASP A 53 -11.77 -10.40 -4.34
N LEU A 54 -11.58 -11.70 -4.12
CA LEU A 54 -10.94 -12.23 -2.92
C LEU A 54 -9.51 -11.71 -2.78
N ILE A 55 -8.71 -11.80 -3.84
CA ILE A 55 -7.31 -11.34 -3.85
C ILE A 55 -7.23 -9.85 -3.52
N ASP A 56 -8.06 -9.02 -4.16
CA ASP A 56 -8.06 -7.57 -3.92
C ASP A 56 -8.51 -7.23 -2.49
N THR A 57 -9.48 -7.96 -1.94
CA THR A 57 -9.92 -7.82 -0.54
C THR A 57 -8.79 -8.17 0.42
N LEU A 58 -8.12 -9.30 0.21
CA LEU A 58 -6.99 -9.73 1.04
C LEU A 58 -5.82 -8.74 0.96
N CYS A 59 -5.49 -8.28 -0.25
CA CYS A 59 -4.40 -7.32 -0.43
C CYS A 59 -4.69 -6.01 0.31
N CYS A 60 -5.87 -5.42 0.13
CA CYS A 60 -6.26 -4.18 0.81
C CYS A 60 -6.24 -4.35 2.35
N GLY A 61 -6.66 -5.51 2.85
CA GLY A 61 -6.67 -5.81 4.28
C GLY A 61 -5.27 -6.01 4.89
N ILE A 62 -4.28 -6.44 4.10
CA ILE A 62 -2.96 -6.83 4.61
C ILE A 62 -1.89 -5.78 4.30
N GLU A 63 -2.00 -5.03 3.19
CA GLU A 63 -0.96 -4.13 2.67
C GLU A 63 -0.42 -3.12 3.69
N HIS A 64 -1.29 -2.66 4.60
CA HIS A 64 -1.01 -1.62 5.59
C HIS A 64 -0.42 -2.19 6.90
N HIS A 65 -0.44 -3.50 7.07
CA HIS A 65 0.13 -4.22 8.21
C HIS A 65 1.50 -4.84 7.90
N ILE A 66 1.92 -4.86 6.63
CA ILE A 66 3.18 -5.47 6.23
C ILE A 66 4.38 -4.61 6.62
N THR A 67 5.30 -5.24 7.36
CA THR A 67 6.63 -4.68 7.62
C THR A 67 7.57 -4.87 6.43
N PRO A 68 8.64 -4.05 6.32
CA PRO A 68 9.64 -4.21 5.27
C PRO A 68 10.27 -5.62 5.22
N GLU A 69 10.38 -6.29 6.37
CA GLU A 69 10.91 -7.65 6.48
C GLU A 69 10.01 -8.67 5.81
N VAL A 70 8.72 -8.65 6.10
CA VAL A 70 7.73 -9.54 5.48
C VAL A 70 7.68 -9.32 3.98
N ARG A 71 7.69 -8.06 3.54
CA ARG A 71 7.75 -7.72 2.12
C ARG A 71 8.99 -8.31 1.44
N LYS A 72 10.16 -8.21 2.07
CA LYS A 72 11.40 -8.77 1.54
C LYS A 72 11.34 -10.29 1.42
N SER A 73 10.74 -10.96 2.39
CA SER A 73 10.50 -12.41 2.33
C SER A 73 9.58 -12.80 1.18
N ILE A 74 8.50 -12.04 0.96
CA ILE A 74 7.61 -12.24 -0.19
C ILE A 74 8.36 -12.01 -1.50
N ASP A 75 9.17 -10.94 -1.59
CA ASP A 75 9.98 -10.65 -2.77
C ASP A 75 10.92 -11.82 -3.11
N ASN A 76 11.54 -12.47 -2.12
CA ASN A 76 12.42 -13.63 -2.33
C ASN A 76 11.68 -14.86 -2.87
N LEU A 77 10.38 -15.01 -2.59
CA LEU A 77 9.58 -16.14 -3.08
C LEU A 77 9.12 -15.94 -4.53
N LEU A 78 9.19 -14.72 -5.04
CA LEU A 78 8.80 -14.37 -6.42
C LEU A 78 9.98 -14.45 -7.42
N ILE A 79 11.19 -14.83 -6.95
CA ILE A 79 12.44 -14.92 -7.74
C ILE A 79 12.73 -16.39 -8.08
#